data_AF-I9F7Q5-F1
#
_entry.id   AF-I9F7Q5-F1
#
_cell.length_a   1.000
_cell.length_b   1.000
_cell.length_c   1.000
_cell.angle_alpha   90.00
_cell.angle_beta   90.00
_cell.angle_gamma   90.00
#
_symmetry.space_group_name_H-M   'P 1'
#
loop_
_entity.id
_entity.type
_entity.pdbx_description
1 polymer ?
#
loop_
_entity_poly.entity_id
_entity_poly.type
_entity_poly.pdbx_seq_one_letter_code
_entity_poly.pdbx_strand_id
1 'polypeptide(L)'
;MADCPSLMQYDALYGCGSSEYWIDIQVSGIFGASNSKEKGVADGIRIFCQSFASQVKAYKLSELMLFFARYKAGKYDNSFASFDARRIGNAFFKEFNPERDHELDAINRKRVQDEIEGRRFIPPEGYSSLTWYNELKRRAESGDEEAMKILTVWQRKSSRNPYM
;
A
#
# COMPACT_ATOMS: atom_id res chain seq x y z
N MET A 1 -0.24 12.86 -1.33
CA MET A 1 0.37 11.73 -2.05
C MET A 1 0.32 12.06 -3.53
N ALA A 2 1.43 11.97 -4.25
CA ALA A 2 1.42 12.13 -5.70
C ALA A 2 0.66 10.93 -6.30
N ASP A 3 -0.32 11.18 -7.16
CA ASP A 3 -1.06 10.11 -7.81
C ASP A 3 -0.18 9.52 -8.91
N CYS A 4 0.24 8.27 -8.72
CA CYS A 4 1.10 7.58 -9.69
C CYS A 4 0.21 6.97 -10.78
N PRO A 5 0.51 7.22 -12.07
CA PRO A 5 -0.30 6.69 -13.16
C PRO A 5 -0.30 5.16 -13.19
N SER A 6 -1.39 4.58 -13.68
CA SER A 6 -1.43 3.17 -14.06
C SER A 6 -0.64 2.93 -15.33
N LEU A 7 -0.25 1.67 -15.57
CA LEU A 7 0.45 1.32 -16.79
C LEU A 7 -0.36 1.71 -18.04
N MET A 8 -1.67 1.49 -18.07
CA MET A 8 -2.52 1.87 -19.20
C MET A 8 -2.46 3.38 -19.54
N GLN A 9 -2.24 4.24 -18.55
CA GLN A 9 -2.14 5.68 -18.79
C GLN A 9 -0.86 6.05 -19.56
N TYR A 10 0.14 5.17 -19.63
CA TYR A 10 1.33 5.41 -20.45
C TYR A 10 1.02 5.49 -21.94
N ASP A 11 0.11 4.66 -22.44
CA ASP A 11 -0.28 4.73 -23.86
C ASP A 11 -0.95 6.08 -24.18
N ALA A 12 -1.71 6.62 -23.24
CA ALA A 12 -2.35 7.93 -23.40
C ALA A 12 -1.33 9.08 -23.36
N LEU A 13 -0.27 8.96 -22.55
CA LEU A 13 0.73 10.02 -22.35
C LEU A 13 1.84 10.01 -23.41
N TYR A 14 2.26 8.84 -23.87
CA TYR A 14 3.45 8.66 -24.70
C TYR A 14 3.17 8.00 -26.06
N GLY A 15 1.92 7.60 -26.31
CA GLY A 15 1.48 6.99 -27.56
C GLY A 15 1.29 5.47 -27.46
N CYS A 16 0.55 4.92 -28.41
CA CYS A 16 0.19 3.50 -28.45
C CYS A 16 1.43 2.60 -28.41
N GLY A 17 1.43 1.62 -27.51
CA GLY A 17 2.51 0.64 -27.34
C GLY A 17 3.57 1.05 -26.31
N SER A 18 3.44 2.25 -25.72
CA SER A 18 4.36 2.73 -24.67
C SER A 18 4.29 1.88 -23.41
N SER A 19 3.11 1.36 -23.07
CA SER A 19 2.92 0.43 -21.94
C SER A 19 3.71 -0.86 -22.12
N GLU A 20 3.60 -1.47 -23.30
CA GLU A 20 4.32 -2.70 -23.66
C GLU A 20 5.83 -2.44 -23.71
N TYR A 21 6.23 -1.35 -24.35
CA TYR A 21 7.63 -0.98 -24.47
C TYR A 21 8.29 -0.74 -23.10
N TRP A 22 7.56 -0.14 -22.15
CA TRP A 22 8.07 0.02 -20.80
C TRP A 22 8.34 -1.33 -20.11
N ILE A 23 7.43 -2.29 -20.25
CA ILE A 23 7.60 -3.65 -19.72
C ILE A 23 8.78 -4.35 -20.42
N ASP A 24 8.88 -4.22 -21.74
CA ASP A 24 9.98 -4.78 -22.54
C ASP A 24 11.34 -4.31 -22.05
N ILE A 25 11.51 -3.01 -21.76
CA ILE A 25 12.76 -2.48 -21.19
C ILE A 25 13.11 -3.19 -19.86
N GLN A 26 12.11 -3.44 -19.00
CA GLN A 26 12.36 -4.10 -17.71
C GLN A 26 12.79 -5.55 -17.89
N VAL A 27 12.07 -6.30 -18.73
CA VAL A 27 12.28 -7.73 -18.96
C VAL A 27 13.57 -7.97 -19.75
N SER A 28 13.81 -7.17 -20.80
CA SER A 28 15.05 -7.19 -21.58
C SER A 28 16.27 -6.83 -20.72
N GLY A 29 16.12 -5.93 -19.74
CA GLY A 29 17.17 -5.65 -18.76
C GLY A 29 17.51 -6.86 -17.87
N ILE A 30 16.50 -7.63 -17.43
CA ILE A 30 16.70 -8.87 -16.67
C ILE A 30 17.36 -9.93 -17.55
N PHE A 31 16.89 -10.10 -18.79
CA PHE A 31 17.50 -11.01 -19.75
C PHE A 31 18.96 -10.68 -20.03
N GLY A 32 19.29 -9.39 -20.24
CA GLY A 32 20.65 -8.93 -20.46
C GLY A 32 21.60 -9.24 -19.30
N ALA A 33 21.09 -9.18 -18.06
CA ALA A 33 21.83 -9.55 -16.85
C ALA A 33 21.95 -11.06 -16.63
N SER A 34 21.17 -11.88 -17.35
CA SER A 34 21.22 -13.34 -17.25
C SER A 34 22.36 -13.95 -18.08
N ASN A 35 22.72 -15.20 -17.77
CA ASN A 35 23.69 -15.95 -18.56
C ASN A 35 23.10 -16.55 -19.86
N SER A 36 21.79 -16.38 -20.10
CA SER A 36 21.13 -16.85 -21.32
C SER A 36 21.46 -15.95 -22.51
N LYS A 37 21.80 -16.57 -23.65
CA LYS A 37 22.15 -15.89 -24.91
C LYS A 37 21.43 -16.45 -26.14
N GLU A 38 20.37 -17.22 -25.92
CA GLU A 38 19.61 -17.89 -27.00
C GLU A 38 18.72 -16.89 -27.75
N LYS A 39 18.89 -16.81 -29.08
CA LYS A 39 18.08 -15.90 -29.92
C LYS A 39 16.58 -16.16 -29.84
N GLY A 40 16.15 -17.42 -29.74
CA GLY A 40 14.72 -17.77 -29.63
C GLY A 40 14.06 -17.27 -28.34
N VAL A 41 14.85 -17.06 -27.28
CA VAL A 41 14.36 -16.48 -26.02
C VAL A 41 14.05 -15.00 -26.18
N ALA A 42 14.83 -14.26 -26.98
CA ALA A 42 14.59 -12.85 -27.25
C ALA A 42 13.25 -12.62 -27.97
N ASP A 43 12.91 -13.45 -28.96
CA ASP A 43 11.61 -13.36 -29.64
C ASP A 43 10.44 -13.70 -28.70
N GLY A 44 10.65 -14.64 -27.77
CA GLY A 44 9.67 -14.99 -26.74
C GLY A 44 9.42 -13.87 -25.72
N ILE A 45 10.42 -13.04 -25.44
CA ILE A 45 10.29 -11.89 -24.51
C ILE A 45 9.24 -10.91 -25.01
N ARG A 46 9.24 -10.58 -26.30
CA ARG A 46 8.28 -9.61 -26.85
C ARG A 46 6.83 -10.10 -26.70
N ILE A 47 6.57 -11.36 -27.03
CA ILE A 47 5.24 -11.98 -26.89
C ILE A 47 4.81 -12.01 -25.43
N PHE A 48 5.74 -12.31 -24.51
CA PHE A 48 5.49 -12.25 -23.08
C PHE A 48 5.15 -10.82 -22.64
N CYS A 49 5.92 -9.82 -23.05
CA CYS A 49 5.72 -8.43 -22.63
C CYS A 49 4.36 -7.90 -23.08
N GLN A 50 3.95 -8.17 -24.31
CA GLN A 50 2.62 -7.83 -24.82
C GLN A 50 1.51 -8.45 -23.95
N SER A 51 1.62 -9.75 -23.69
CA SER A 51 0.63 -10.49 -22.89
C SER A 51 0.61 -10.00 -21.45
N PHE A 52 1.78 -9.82 -20.83
CA PHE A 52 1.92 -9.39 -19.45
C PHE A 52 1.40 -7.96 -19.26
N ALA A 53 1.77 -7.01 -20.14
CA ALA A 53 1.28 -5.63 -20.10
C ALA A 53 -0.25 -5.56 -20.15
N SER A 54 -0.89 -6.41 -20.96
CA SER A 54 -2.36 -6.48 -21.04
C SER A 54 -3.02 -6.89 -19.72
N GLN A 55 -2.37 -7.76 -18.95
CA GLN A 55 -2.86 -8.27 -17.66
C GLN A 55 -2.62 -7.26 -16.54
N VAL A 56 -1.50 -6.53 -16.58
CA VAL A 56 -1.11 -5.59 -15.52
C VAL A 56 -1.49 -4.13 -15.79
N LYS A 57 -2.27 -3.85 -16.84
CA LYS A 57 -2.66 -2.50 -17.29
C LYS A 57 -3.26 -1.59 -16.20
N ALA A 58 -3.99 -2.19 -15.24
CA ALA A 58 -4.67 -1.46 -14.18
C ALA A 58 -3.76 -1.15 -12.97
N TYR A 59 -2.61 -1.80 -12.85
CA TYR A 59 -1.69 -1.59 -11.74
C TYR A 59 -0.99 -0.25 -11.87
N LYS A 60 -0.71 0.35 -10.71
CA LYS A 60 0.09 1.59 -10.66
C LYS A 60 1.50 1.29 -11.11
N LEU A 61 2.10 2.23 -11.83
CA LEU A 61 3.49 2.08 -12.27
C LEU A 61 4.44 1.88 -11.10
N SER A 62 4.21 2.58 -9.98
CA SER A 62 5.01 2.41 -8.77
C SER A 62 4.99 0.99 -8.20
N GLU A 63 3.89 0.26 -8.35
CA GLU A 63 3.80 -1.15 -7.93
C GLU A 63 4.60 -2.05 -8.86
N LEU A 64 4.50 -1.81 -10.18
CA LEU A 64 5.31 -2.53 -11.16
C LEU A 64 6.81 -2.24 -10.99
N MET A 65 7.18 -0.99 -10.71
CA MET A 65 8.56 -0.61 -10.39
C MET A 65 9.06 -1.33 -9.15
N LEU A 66 8.24 -1.39 -8.08
CA LEU A 66 8.59 -2.10 -6.85
C LEU A 66 8.79 -3.60 -7.13
N PHE A 67 7.90 -4.21 -7.91
CA PHE A 67 8.03 -5.59 -8.33
C PHE A 67 9.35 -5.84 -9.07
N PHE A 68 9.63 -5.10 -10.14
CA PHE A 68 10.84 -5.30 -10.93
C PHE A 68 12.12 -5.01 -10.13
N ALA A 69 12.10 -4.05 -9.20
CA ALA A 69 13.22 -3.81 -8.30
C ALA A 69 13.49 -5.02 -7.39
N ARG A 70 12.44 -5.59 -6.77
CA ARG A 70 12.55 -6.79 -5.92
C ARG A 70 12.96 -8.02 -6.73
N TYR A 71 12.44 -8.18 -7.94
CA TYR A 71 12.81 -9.28 -8.83
C TYR A 71 14.28 -9.19 -9.21
N LYS A 72 14.76 -8.03 -9.65
CA LYS A 72 16.18 -7.79 -9.99
C LYS A 72 17.12 -7.97 -8.80
N ALA A 73 16.63 -7.74 -7.59
CA ALA A 73 17.36 -8.02 -6.34
C ALA A 73 17.37 -9.52 -5.96
N GLY A 74 16.75 -10.40 -6.76
CA GLY A 74 16.73 -11.84 -6.51
C GLY A 74 15.68 -12.30 -5.49
N LYS A 75 14.72 -11.44 -5.09
CA LYS A 75 13.71 -11.81 -4.08
C LYS A 75 12.83 -12.98 -4.53
N TYR A 76 12.45 -12.99 -5.81
CA TYR A 76 11.52 -13.94 -6.38
C TYR A 76 12.18 -14.99 -7.27
N ASP A 77 13.43 -14.79 -7.69
CA ASP A 77 14.09 -15.72 -8.59
C ASP A 77 15.52 -15.95 -8.14
N ASN A 78 15.87 -17.23 -8.01
CA ASN A 78 17.17 -17.69 -7.52
C ASN A 78 18.07 -18.20 -8.65
N SER A 79 17.57 -18.26 -9.89
CA SER A 79 18.24 -18.94 -11.00
C SER A 79 18.76 -17.96 -12.05
N PHE A 80 19.96 -17.42 -11.85
CA PHE A 80 20.68 -16.62 -12.87
C PHE A 80 21.13 -17.43 -14.10
N ALA A 81 21.04 -18.77 -14.04
CA ALA A 81 21.57 -19.68 -15.05
C ALA A 81 20.68 -19.81 -16.31
N SER A 82 19.35 -19.72 -16.16
CA SER A 82 18.40 -19.88 -17.27
C SER A 82 17.28 -18.85 -17.16
N PHE A 83 17.14 -18.02 -18.17
CA PHE A 83 16.06 -17.04 -18.24
C PHE A 83 14.75 -17.69 -18.70
N ASP A 84 13.69 -17.53 -17.89
CA ASP A 84 12.33 -17.90 -18.26
C ASP A 84 11.38 -16.71 -18.01
N ALA A 85 10.85 -16.11 -19.07
CA ALA A 85 9.91 -15.01 -18.96
C ALA A 85 8.63 -15.41 -18.19
N ARG A 86 8.21 -16.68 -18.25
CA ARG A 86 7.03 -17.15 -17.49
C ARG A 86 7.27 -17.13 -15.98
N ARG A 87 8.53 -17.27 -15.53
CA ARG A 87 8.88 -17.15 -14.11
C ARG A 87 8.55 -15.76 -13.57
N ILE A 88 8.78 -14.70 -14.37
CA ILE A 88 8.45 -13.31 -14.04
C ILE A 88 6.95 -13.16 -13.82
N GLY A 89 6.13 -13.66 -14.75
CA GLY A 89 4.67 -13.62 -14.61
C GLY A 89 4.18 -14.37 -13.36
N ASN A 90 4.70 -15.58 -13.12
CA ASN A 90 4.37 -16.35 -11.92
C ASN A 90 4.77 -15.61 -10.63
N ALA A 91 5.95 -15.01 -10.59
CA ALA A 91 6.41 -14.21 -9.46
C ALA A 91 5.49 -13.03 -9.19
N PHE A 92 5.03 -12.34 -10.23
CA PHE A 92 4.12 -11.21 -10.07
C PHE A 92 2.78 -11.66 -9.45
N PHE A 93 2.10 -12.62 -10.07
CA PHE A 93 0.74 -12.97 -9.68
C PHE A 93 0.64 -13.86 -8.44
N LYS A 94 1.60 -14.75 -8.21
CA LYS A 94 1.52 -15.75 -7.13
C LYS A 94 2.30 -15.37 -5.88
N GLU A 95 3.31 -14.50 -6.00
CA GLU A 95 4.19 -14.14 -4.89
C GLU A 95 4.08 -12.66 -4.55
N PHE A 96 4.38 -11.77 -5.49
CA PHE A 96 4.39 -10.32 -5.27
C PHE A 96 3.01 -9.78 -4.88
N ASN A 97 1.96 -10.13 -5.61
CA ASN A 97 0.61 -9.60 -5.34
C ASN A 97 0.11 -9.96 -3.92
N PRO A 98 0.10 -11.24 -3.50
CA PRO A 98 -0.30 -11.59 -2.13
C PRO A 98 0.58 -10.94 -1.05
N GLU A 99 1.90 -10.88 -1.26
CA GLU A 99 2.79 -10.18 -0.34
C GLU A 99 2.44 -8.69 -0.23
N ARG A 100 2.16 -8.06 -1.37
CA ARG A 100 1.87 -6.64 -1.45
C ARG A 100 0.55 -6.30 -0.77
N ASP A 101 -0.48 -7.11 -0.96
CA ASP A 101 -1.76 -6.98 -0.28
C ASP A 101 -1.59 -7.07 1.23
N HIS A 102 -0.79 -8.04 1.70
CA HIS A 102 -0.51 -8.19 3.13
C HIS A 102 0.27 -6.98 3.70
N GLU A 103 1.24 -6.44 2.96
CA GLU A 103 1.96 -5.21 3.35
C GLU A 103 1.02 -4.00 3.45
N LEU A 104 0.12 -3.83 2.47
CA LEU A 104 -0.86 -2.75 2.45
C LEU A 104 -1.87 -2.88 3.60
N ASP A 105 -2.34 -4.08 3.87
CA ASP A 105 -3.22 -4.38 5.00
C ASP A 105 -2.57 -4.02 6.33
N ALA A 106 -1.29 -4.38 6.53
CA ALA A 106 -0.57 -4.02 7.74
C ALA A 106 -0.46 -2.51 7.93
N ILE A 107 -0.17 -1.76 6.86
CA ILE A 107 -0.12 -0.29 6.88
C ILE A 107 -1.49 0.30 7.20
N ASN A 108 -2.55 -0.21 6.58
CA ASN A 108 -3.92 0.25 6.81
C ASN A 108 -4.37 -0.01 8.24
N ARG A 109 -4.10 -1.21 8.78
CA ARG A 109 -4.40 -1.54 10.19
C ARG A 109 -3.66 -0.62 11.15
N LYS A 110 -2.37 -0.37 10.90
CA LYS A 110 -1.58 0.56 11.71
C LYS A 110 -2.17 1.98 11.66
N ARG A 111 -2.50 2.48 10.47
CA ARG A 111 -3.12 3.81 10.33
C ARG A 111 -4.44 3.93 11.09
N VAL A 112 -5.30 2.91 11.00
CA VAL A 112 -6.56 2.88 11.76
C VAL A 112 -6.30 2.84 13.26
N GLN A 113 -5.33 2.05 13.71
CA GLN A 113 -4.93 2.00 15.12
C GLN A 113 -4.41 3.37 15.61
N ASP A 114 -3.53 4.01 14.85
CA ASP A 114 -2.99 5.33 15.17
C ASP A 114 -4.11 6.39 15.21
N GLU A 115 -5.10 6.32 14.32
CA GLU A 115 -6.30 7.18 14.35
C GLU A 115 -7.18 6.92 15.58
N ILE A 116 -7.30 5.67 16.03
CA ILE A 116 -8.04 5.31 17.26
C ILE A 116 -7.28 5.82 18.49
N GLU A 117 -5.97 5.61 18.55
CA GLU A 117 -5.11 6.06 19.65
C GLU A 117 -5.04 7.59 19.73
N GLY A 118 -4.94 8.29 18.60
CA GLY A 118 -5.00 9.75 18.57
C GLY A 118 -6.35 10.33 18.99
N ARG A 119 -7.44 9.55 18.88
CA ARG A 119 -8.75 9.91 19.43
C ARG A 119 -8.93 9.53 20.89
N ARG A 120 -8.04 8.71 21.47
CA ARG A 120 -8.14 8.34 22.89
C ARG A 120 -7.95 9.59 23.73
N PHE A 121 -8.89 9.79 24.64
CA PHE A 121 -8.80 10.86 25.61
C PHE A 121 -7.62 10.60 26.55
N ILE A 122 -6.68 11.55 26.61
CA ILE A 122 -5.56 11.54 27.55
C ILE A 122 -5.93 12.51 28.69
N PRO A 123 -6.15 12.02 29.92
CA PRO A 123 -6.40 12.89 31.05
C PRO A 123 -5.17 13.78 31.37
N PRO A 124 -5.36 14.97 31.95
CA PRO A 124 -4.26 15.82 32.39
C PRO A 124 -3.32 15.12 33.38
N GLU A 125 -2.06 15.57 33.46
CA GLU A 125 -1.07 15.01 34.39
C GLU A 125 -1.61 14.95 35.83
N GLY A 126 -1.39 13.82 36.51
CA GLY A 126 -1.90 13.57 37.85
C GLY A 126 -3.33 13.05 37.92
N TYR A 127 -4.05 12.98 36.79
CA TYR A 127 -5.40 12.43 36.72
C TYR A 127 -5.47 11.15 35.90
N SER A 128 -6.25 10.19 36.38
CA SER A 128 -6.82 9.10 35.58
C SER A 128 -8.13 9.55 34.91
N SER A 129 -8.61 8.82 33.90
CA SER A 129 -9.86 9.17 33.21
C SER A 129 -11.06 9.32 34.16
N LEU A 130 -11.14 8.49 35.20
CA LEU A 130 -12.21 8.53 36.20
C LEU A 130 -12.05 9.70 37.19
N THR A 131 -10.83 9.94 37.65
CA THR A 131 -10.57 11.05 38.60
C THR A 131 -10.74 12.41 37.92
N TRP A 132 -10.37 12.52 36.64
CA TRP A 132 -10.65 13.73 35.85
C TRP A 132 -12.15 13.97 35.66
N TYR A 133 -12.92 12.91 35.37
CA TYR A 133 -14.38 13.02 35.27
C TYR A 133 -15.02 13.51 36.59
N ASN A 134 -14.59 12.95 37.73
CA ASN A 134 -15.09 13.35 39.04
C ASN A 134 -14.72 14.81 39.37
N GLU A 135 -13.52 15.24 39.01
CA GLU A 135 -13.09 16.63 39.19
C GLU A 135 -13.89 17.60 38.31
N LEU A 136 -14.12 17.26 37.04
CA LEU A 136 -15.01 18.03 36.17
C LEU A 136 -16.42 18.11 36.73
N LYS A 137 -16.95 17.02 37.28
CA LYS A 137 -18.28 16.99 37.91
C LYS A 137 -18.34 17.93 39.12
N ARG A 138 -17.33 17.88 40.00
CA ARG A 138 -17.21 18.77 41.16
C ARG A 138 -17.14 20.24 40.74
N ARG A 139 -16.35 20.56 39.70
CA ARG A 139 -16.24 21.92 39.14
C ARG A 139 -17.56 22.41 38.56
N ALA A 140 -18.27 21.56 37.81
CA ALA A 140 -19.58 21.90 37.27
C ALA A 140 -20.62 22.14 38.37
N GLU A 141 -20.62 21.35 39.44
CA GLU A 141 -21.47 21.56 40.63
C GLU A 141 -21.16 22.88 41.35
N SER A 142 -19.91 23.35 41.30
CA SER A 142 -19.50 24.66 41.82
C SER A 142 -19.81 25.85 40.89
N GLY A 143 -20.46 25.61 39.74
CA GLY A 143 -20.89 26.66 38.80
C GLY A 143 -19.89 26.99 37.69
N ASP A 144 -18.86 26.17 37.46
CA ASP A 144 -17.89 26.36 36.38
C ASP A 144 -18.51 26.03 35.01
N GLU A 145 -18.73 27.07 34.18
CA GLU A 145 -19.34 26.94 32.86
C GLU A 145 -18.51 26.10 31.88
N GLU A 146 -17.17 26.08 32.00
CA GLU A 146 -16.32 25.28 31.12
C GLU A 146 -16.45 23.79 31.44
N ALA A 147 -16.44 23.44 32.73
CA ALA A 147 -16.62 22.07 33.17
C ALA A 147 -18.00 21.52 32.78
N MET A 148 -19.03 22.37 32.87
CA MET A 148 -20.41 22.02 32.52
C MET A 148 -20.57 21.77 31.00
N LYS A 149 -19.91 22.59 30.15
CA LYS A 149 -19.86 22.37 28.69
C LYS A 149 -19.15 21.06 28.33
N ILE A 150 -18.01 20.76 28.97
CA ILE A 150 -17.23 19.54 28.70
C ILE A 150 -18.05 18.28 29.06
N LEU A 151 -18.69 18.27 30.23
CA LEU A 151 -19.54 17.14 30.66
C LEU A 151 -20.75 16.94 29.74
N THR A 152 -21.40 18.03 29.30
CA THR A 152 -22.54 17.97 28.38
C THR A 152 -22.13 17.34 27.03
N VAL A 153 -20.96 17.70 26.52
CA VAL A 153 -20.40 17.12 25.28
C VAL A 153 -20.09 15.63 25.47
N TRP A 154 -19.55 15.23 26.62
CA TRP A 154 -19.24 13.84 26.94
C TRP A 154 -20.50 12.98 27.08
N GLN A 155 -21.52 13.47 27.80
CA GLN A 155 -22.82 12.80 27.91
C GLN A 155 -23.45 12.59 26.53
N ARG A 156 -23.44 13.63 25.67
CA ARG A 156 -24.00 13.54 24.31
C ARG A 156 -23.24 12.59 23.39
N LYS A 157 -21.92 12.45 23.57
CA LYS A 157 -21.10 11.44 22.87
C LYS A 157 -21.40 10.03 23.35
N SER A 158 -21.59 9.83 24.66
CA SER A 158 -21.95 8.53 25.25
C SER A 158 -23.33 8.06 24.77
N SER A 159 -24.32 8.96 24.68
CA SER A 159 -25.67 8.61 24.17
C SER A 159 -25.71 8.29 22.68
N ARG A 160 -24.68 8.65 21.91
CA ARG A 160 -24.56 8.40 20.46
C ARG A 160 -23.73 7.18 20.13
N ASN A 161 -23.09 6.54 21.11
CA ASN A 161 -22.34 5.32 20.90
C ASN A 161 -23.20 4.12 21.32
N PRO A 162 -23.83 3.38 20.38
CA PRO A 162 -24.68 2.23 20.72
C PRO A 162 -23.91 1.00 21.24
N TYR A 163 -22.58 1.10 21.40
CA TYR A 163 -21.71 0.01 21.85
C TYR A 163 -20.80 0.40 23.03
N MET A 164 -21.23 1.30 23.91
CA MET A 164 -20.75 1.31 25.29
C MET A 164 -21.62 0.38 26.13
#